data_AF-A0A1U7IA81-F1
#
_entry.id   AF-A0A1U7IA81-F1
#
_cell.length_a   1.000
_cell.length_b   1.000
_cell.length_c   1.000
_cell.angle_alpha   90.00
_cell.angle_beta   90.00
_cell.angle_gamma   90.00
#
_symmetry.space_group_name_H-M   'P 1'
#
loop_
_entity.id
_entity.type
_entity.pdbx_description
1 polymer ?
#
loop_
_entity_poly.entity_id
_entity_poly.type
_entity_poly.pdbx_seq_one_letter_code
_entity_poly.pdbx_strand_id
1 'polypeptide(L)'
;MNPIAEILLEQVYYAQRLGKRILEVSGLDDDGVIYAFATPDTLVINCSDYQTTWRFEEEQLKLRQAIAKLKCSIQTIAIEKAGKTLYFW
;
A
#
# COMPACT_ATOMS: atom_id res chain seq x y z
N MET A 1 -11.40 10.62 26.69
CA MET A 1 -10.88 10.29 25.35
C MET A 1 -11.66 11.08 24.31
N ASN A 2 -11.02 11.48 23.20
CA ASN A 2 -11.68 12.25 22.15
C ASN A 2 -12.31 11.26 21.14
N PRO A 3 -13.66 11.17 21.04
CA PRO A 3 -14.32 10.16 20.21
C PRO A 3 -14.01 10.31 18.72
N ILE A 4 -13.72 11.52 18.26
CA ILE A 4 -13.33 11.76 16.86
C ILE A 4 -11.96 11.17 16.58
N ALA A 5 -11.03 11.29 17.53
CA ALA A 5 -9.69 10.73 17.39
C ALA A 5 -9.73 9.19 17.30
N GLU A 6 -10.61 8.53 18.05
CA GLU A 6 -10.78 7.07 18.01
C GLU A 6 -11.32 6.60 16.65
N ILE A 7 -12.35 7.26 16.12
CA ILE A 7 -12.90 6.95 14.79
C ILE A 7 -11.84 7.10 13.70
N LEU A 8 -11.05 8.17 13.75
CA LEU A 8 -9.97 8.40 12.79
C LEU A 8 -8.88 7.32 12.87
N LEU A 9 -8.50 6.90 14.08
CA LEU A 9 -7.55 5.82 14.27
C LEU A 9 -8.08 4.49 13.70
N GLU A 10 -9.34 4.15 13.95
CA GLU A 10 -9.95 2.93 13.40
C GLU A 10 -9.95 2.93 11.86
N GLN A 11 -10.24 4.08 11.23
CA GLN A 11 -10.19 4.22 9.79
C GLN A 11 -8.77 4.04 9.23
N VAL A 12 -7.76 4.59 9.91
CA VAL A 12 -6.35 4.41 9.54
C VAL A 12 -5.95 2.94 9.65
N TYR A 13 -6.31 2.27 10.75
CA TYR A 13 -6.04 0.83 10.93
C TYR A 13 -6.71 -0.03 9.86
N TYR A 14 -7.96 0.30 9.51
CA TYR A 14 -8.68 -0.40 8.45
C TYR A 14 -7.98 -0.21 7.10
N ALA A 15 -7.61 1.01 6.75
CA ALA A 15 -6.92 1.33 5.50
C ALA A 15 -5.57 0.58 5.40
N GLN A 16 -4.78 0.57 6.46
CA GLN A 16 -3.50 -0.16 6.51
C GLN A 16 -3.69 -1.66 6.37
N ARG A 17 -4.65 -2.24 7.11
CA ARG A 17 -4.96 -3.67 7.02
C ARG A 17 -5.40 -4.07 5.62
N LEU A 18 -6.25 -3.27 4.98
CA LEU A 18 -6.70 -3.55 3.63
C LEU A 18 -5.55 -3.47 2.63
N GLY A 19 -4.69 -2.44 2.74
CA GLY A 19 -3.47 -2.32 1.94
C GLY A 19 -2.58 -3.55 2.06
N LYS A 20 -2.26 -3.96 3.30
CA LYS A 20 -1.49 -5.18 3.57
C LYS A 20 -2.14 -6.43 2.97
N ARG A 21 -3.47 -6.57 3.12
CA ARG A 21 -4.20 -7.73 2.60
C ARG A 21 -4.16 -7.80 1.07
N ILE A 22 -4.20 -6.67 0.38
CA ILE A 22 -4.04 -6.62 -1.07
C ILE A 22 -2.64 -7.12 -1.47
N LEU A 23 -1.58 -6.68 -0.77
CA LEU A 23 -0.21 -7.15 -1.01
C LEU A 23 -0.07 -8.66 -0.83
N GLU A 24 -0.54 -9.21 0.29
CA GLU A 24 -0.53 -10.65 0.58
C GLU A 24 -1.24 -11.46 -0.53
N VAL A 25 -2.42 -11.01 -0.95
CA VAL A 25 -3.21 -11.70 -1.98
C VAL A 25 -2.56 -11.60 -3.36
N SER A 26 -1.83 -10.52 -3.64
CA SER A 26 -1.10 -10.33 -4.89
C SER A 26 0.23 -11.10 -4.94
N GLY A 27 0.73 -11.62 -3.81
CA GLY A 27 2.06 -12.22 -3.70
C GLY A 27 3.19 -11.19 -3.83
N LEU A 28 2.91 -9.94 -3.45
CA LEU A 28 3.85 -8.81 -3.43
C LEU A 28 4.05 -8.30 -1.99
N ASP A 29 4.14 -9.22 -1.03
CA ASP A 29 4.53 -8.94 0.35
C ASP A 29 6.06 -8.83 0.46
N ASP A 30 6.60 -7.75 -0.11
CA ASP A 30 8.03 -7.47 -0.19
C ASP A 30 8.54 -6.73 1.06
N ASP A 31 9.75 -7.08 1.52
CA ASP A 31 10.43 -6.42 2.65
C ASP A 31 10.76 -4.94 2.36
N GLY A 32 10.80 -4.54 1.10
CA GLY A 32 11.01 -3.17 0.65
C GLY A 32 9.77 -2.26 0.69
N VAL A 33 8.65 -2.72 1.25
CA VAL A 33 7.46 -1.88 1.49
C VAL A 33 7.53 -1.24 2.87
N ILE A 34 7.59 0.08 2.94
CA ILE A 34 7.56 0.85 4.19
C ILE A 34 6.14 0.84 4.78
N TYR A 35 5.15 1.17 3.94
CA TYR A 35 3.74 1.08 4.30
C TYR A 35 2.87 0.85 3.07
N ALA A 36 1.70 0.28 3.30
CA ALA A 36 0.61 0.27 2.34
C ALA A 36 -0.69 0.66 3.03
N PHE A 37 -1.48 1.50 2.38
CA PHE A 37 -2.83 1.81 2.84
C PHE A 37 -3.78 1.87 1.65
N ALA A 38 -5.03 1.49 1.91
CA ALA A 38 -6.09 1.53 0.92
C ALA A 38 -7.23 2.44 1.39
N THR A 39 -7.49 3.48 0.62
CA THR A 39 -8.71 4.30 0.72
C THR A 39 -9.83 3.61 -0.09
N PRO A 40 -11.05 4.16 -0.11
CA PRO A 40 -12.14 3.59 -0.92
C PRO A 40 -11.81 3.47 -2.43
N ASP A 41 -10.93 4.32 -2.96
CA ASP A 41 -10.64 4.44 -4.39
C ASP A 41 -9.16 4.23 -4.78
N THR A 42 -8.24 4.31 -3.81
CA THR A 42 -6.79 4.34 -4.06
C THR A 42 -6.06 3.35 -3.14
N LEU A 43 -5.19 2.54 -3.74
CA LEU A 43 -4.15 1.81 -3.03
C LEU A 43 -2.84 2.60 -3.12
N VAL A 44 -2.26 2.96 -1.99
CA VAL A 44 -0.94 3.58 -1.92
C VAL A 44 0.05 2.56 -1.37
N ILE A 45 1.17 2.39 -2.07
CA ILE A 45 2.28 1.51 -1.69
C ILE A 45 3.53 2.39 -1.65
N ASN A 46 4.16 2.47 -0.48
CA ASN A 46 5.38 3.24 -0.32
C ASN A 46 6.58 2.30 -0.18
N CYS A 47 7.55 2.46 -1.08
CA CYS A 47 8.71 1.59 -1.20
C CYS A 47 9.99 2.28 -0.66
N SER A 48 10.90 1.48 -0.11
CA SER A 48 12.21 1.90 0.41
C SER A 48 13.22 2.22 -0.68
N ASP A 49 13.14 1.54 -1.83
CA ASP A 49 14.16 1.58 -2.87
C ASP A 49 13.55 1.48 -4.29
N TYR A 50 14.40 1.76 -5.29
CA TYR A 50 13.99 1.77 -6.70
C TYR A 50 13.66 0.38 -7.25
N GLN A 51 14.31 -0.67 -6.74
CA GLN A 51 14.09 -2.02 -7.24
C GLN A 51 12.67 -2.48 -6.87
N THR A 52 12.27 -2.25 -5.63
CA THR A 52 10.91 -2.56 -5.17
C THR A 52 9.89 -1.67 -5.87
N THR A 53 10.14 -0.36 -6.04
CA THR A 53 9.28 0.52 -6.85
C THR A 53 9.04 -0.02 -8.26
N TRP A 54 10.10 -0.36 -9.00
CA TRP A 54 9.99 -0.88 -10.36
C TRP A 54 9.24 -2.21 -10.41
N ARG A 55 9.51 -3.13 -9.48
CA ARG A 55 8.77 -4.38 -9.38
C ARG A 55 7.27 -4.15 -9.24
N PHE A 56 6.85 -3.20 -8.39
CA PHE A 56 5.43 -2.86 -8.24
C PHE A 56 4.83 -2.21 -9.49
N GLU A 57 5.60 -1.42 -10.24
CA GLU A 57 5.17 -0.84 -11.52
C GLU A 57 4.95 -1.92 -12.58
N GLU A 58 5.85 -2.90 -12.69
CA GLU A 58 5.72 -4.03 -13.63
C GLU A 58 4.56 -4.98 -13.24
N GLU A 59 4.37 -5.20 -11.94
CA GLU A 59 3.41 -6.17 -11.40
C GLU A 59 2.03 -5.57 -11.09
N GLN A 60 1.68 -4.41 -11.68
CA GLN A 60 0.37 -3.76 -11.54
C GLN A 60 -0.82 -4.70 -11.79
N LEU A 61 -0.66 -5.67 -12.70
CA LEU A 61 -1.71 -6.65 -13.00
C LEU A 61 -2.03 -7.53 -11.78
N LYS A 62 -1.02 -7.97 -11.02
CA LYS A 62 -1.22 -8.79 -9.81
C LYS A 62 -1.97 -8.01 -8.73
N LEU A 63 -1.64 -6.73 -8.56
CA LEU A 63 -2.35 -5.84 -7.63
C LEU A 63 -3.82 -5.68 -8.04
N ARG A 64 -4.10 -5.43 -9.33
CA ARG A 64 -5.47 -5.30 -9.83
C ARG A 64 -6.28 -6.59 -9.65
N GLN A 65 -5.66 -7.75 -9.88
CA GLN A 65 -6.29 -9.05 -9.63
C GLN A 65 -6.60 -9.26 -8.14
N ALA A 66 -5.70 -8.87 -7.24
CA ALA A 66 -5.93 -8.94 -5.81
C ALA A 66 -7.07 -8.00 -5.35
N ILE A 67 -7.10 -6.76 -5.86
CA ILE A 67 -8.18 -5.79 -5.63
C ILE A 67 -9.54 -6.37 -6.07
N ALA A 68 -9.59 -6.94 -7.28
CA ALA A 68 -10.81 -7.57 -7.81
C ALA A 68 -11.24 -8.78 -6.97
N LYS A 69 -10.30 -9.62 -6.54
CA LYS A 69 -10.56 -10.80 -5.69
C LYS A 69 -11.11 -10.40 -4.32
N LEU A 70 -10.64 -9.28 -3.77
CA LEU A 70 -11.11 -8.71 -2.51
C LEU A 70 -12.41 -7.90 -2.66
N LYS A 71 -12.91 -7.73 -3.89
CA LYS A 71 -14.12 -6.96 -4.22
C LYS A 71 -14.07 -5.51 -3.73
N CYS A 72 -12.90 -4.89 -3.80
CA CYS A 72 -12.70 -3.50 -3.42
C CYS A 72 -13.05 -2.56 -4.59
N SER A 73 -13.50 -1.34 -4.27
CA SER A 73 -13.81 -0.27 -5.24
C SER A 73 -12.59 0.52 -5.73
N ILE A 74 -11.38 0.07 -5.40
CA ILE A 74 -10.13 0.76 -5.71
C ILE A 74 -9.88 0.74 -7.22
N GLN A 75 -9.59 1.92 -7.79
CA GLN A 75 -9.32 2.11 -9.21
C GLN A 75 -7.88 2.58 -9.45
N THR A 76 -7.34 3.33 -8.50
CA THR A 76 -6.02 3.94 -8.56
C THR A 76 -5.02 3.14 -7.72
N ILE A 77 -3.82 2.96 -8.27
CA ILE A 77 -2.67 2.41 -7.55
C ILE A 77 -1.57 3.46 -7.64
N ALA A 78 -1.19 4.03 -6.50
CA ALA A 78 -0.08 4.96 -6.37
C ALA A 78 1.12 4.23 -5.76
N ILE A 79 2.22 4.21 -6.49
CA ILE A 79 3.49 3.64 -6.03
C ILE A 79 4.40 4.82 -5.72
N GLU A 80 4.69 5.00 -4.44
CA GLU A 80 5.52 6.07 -3.93
C GLU A 80 6.90 5.54 -3.57
N LYS A 81 7.90 6.40 -3.69
CA LYS A 81 9.21 6.17 -3.09
C LYS A 81 9.43 7.21 -2.00
N ALA A 82 9.53 6.79 -0.74
CA ALA A 82 9.96 7.67 0.36
C ALA A 82 11.25 7.21 1.06
N GLY A 83 12.08 6.41 0.38
CA GLY A 83 13.48 6.25 0.79
C GLY A 83 14.27 7.53 0.50
N LYS A 84 14.49 8.40 1.50
CA LYS A 84 15.63 9.33 1.44
C LYS A 84 16.87 8.47 1.23
N THR A 85 17.52 8.58 0.07
CA THR A 85 18.87 8.04 -0.07
C THR A 85 19.80 8.92 0.78
N LEU A 86 19.96 8.58 2.06
CA LEU A 86 21.03 9.11 2.88
C LEU A 86 22.31 8.40 2.47
N TYR A 87 22.91 8.84 1.36
CA TYR A 87 24.33 8.58 1.13
C TYR A 87 25.10 9.29 2.24
N PHE A 88 25.50 8.56 3.28
CA PHE A 88 26.62 8.97 4.12
C PHE A 88 27.89 8.46 3.42
N TRP A 89 28.72 9.40 2.97
CA TRP A 89 30.12 9.15 2.61
C TRP A 89 30.94 8.91 3.87
#